data_AF-A0AA90P2U7-F1
#
_entry.id   AF-A0AA90P2U7-F1
#
_cell.length_a   1.000
_cell.length_b   1.000
_cell.length_c   1.000
_cell.angle_alpha   90.00
_cell.angle_beta   90.00
_cell.angle_gamma   90.00
#
_symmetry.space_group_name_H-M   'P 1'
#
loop_
_entity.id
_entity.type
_entity.pdbx_description
1 polymer ?
#
loop_
_entity_poly.entity_id
_entity_poly.type
_entity_poly.pdbx_seq_one_letter_code
_entity_poly.pdbx_strand_id
1 'polypeptide(L)'
;MNFNRLAKQATVITLSTVILLGGSRSETFAAAKDPLDHNEKYGTSQITRYDMQKMINQQGDAKFTVPKFDESTIKNIPSAKKYDKSGNLIDMDVWDTWPLQNADGSVAEYKGYHIVFGLAGDPKNGSDTFIYLFYKKVGETSIDAWKNAGRVFDDHDKNVPNDPYLKNQAEEWSGSATFTSDGEVRLFYTNRGQFSPDSKQYGKQTLTTAQVNVSESGADTLQVDGVEDYKSIYEGGDSKFYQSHDKAFADENFSDNHTFRDPHYIEDKGRKYLVFEANTGTEYGYQGEESLYNRAYYGNSNKFFQAEKDKLLQSSKKGLAELANGAMGIIEINDDYTLKNEMKPLIVSNTVTDEIERPNIFKKDGKWYLFTSTRGSKMTIDGIDDKDIYMLGYVANSLTGPYKPLNKTGIVLHQDLNPYDITWTYAHYAIPQPESDNVVITSYMTNRGYFKDHKSTFAPSFSVNIKGPNTAVIEDSIQEQGQLTNNQ
;
A
#
# COMPACT_ATOMS: atom_id res chain seq x y z
N MET A 1 -78.77 -19.97 -29.28
CA MET A 1 -79.18 -21.33 -29.68
C MET A 1 -78.30 -21.76 -30.85
N ASN A 2 -77.58 -22.89 -30.70
CA ASN A 2 -76.85 -23.70 -31.69
C ASN A 2 -75.54 -23.22 -32.37
N PHE A 3 -74.43 -23.57 -31.71
CA PHE A 3 -73.30 -24.44 -32.11
C PHE A 3 -72.89 -24.74 -33.58
N ASN A 4 -71.54 -24.85 -33.72
CA ASN A 4 -70.70 -25.70 -34.60
C ASN A 4 -70.37 -25.19 -36.03
N ARG A 5 -69.18 -25.37 -36.62
CA ARG A 5 -67.98 -26.20 -36.30
C ARG A 5 -66.75 -25.72 -37.11
N LEU A 6 -65.56 -25.99 -36.57
CA LEU A 6 -64.22 -25.93 -37.18
C LEU A 6 -64.01 -26.91 -38.36
N ALA A 7 -63.14 -26.55 -39.31
CA ALA A 7 -62.24 -27.50 -39.98
C ALA A 7 -60.94 -26.81 -40.47
N LYS A 8 -59.82 -27.44 -40.12
CA LYS A 8 -58.42 -27.08 -40.41
C LYS A 8 -58.05 -27.40 -41.87
N GLN A 9 -57.17 -26.59 -42.47
CA GLN A 9 -56.37 -26.99 -43.62
C GLN A 9 -54.89 -27.06 -43.22
N ALA A 10 -54.31 -28.25 -43.38
CA ALA A 10 -52.89 -28.53 -43.23
C ALA A 10 -52.21 -28.36 -44.59
N THR A 11 -51.10 -27.62 -44.63
CA THR A 11 -50.22 -27.55 -45.82
C THR A 11 -48.92 -28.27 -45.50
N VAL A 12 -48.66 -29.31 -46.28
CA VAL A 12 -47.45 -30.13 -46.29
C VAL A 12 -46.33 -29.32 -46.94
N ILE A 13 -45.19 -29.17 -46.27
CA ILE A 13 -43.95 -28.66 -46.89
C ILE A 13 -42.96 -29.82 -46.95
N THR A 14 -42.63 -30.19 -48.17
CA THR A 14 -41.70 -31.25 -48.58
C THR A 14 -40.25 -30.81 -48.37
N LEU A 15 -39.46 -31.62 -47.65
CA LEU A 15 -38.00 -31.50 -47.63
C LEU A 15 -37.44 -31.82 -49.02
N SER A 16 -36.63 -30.92 -49.57
CA SER A 16 -35.75 -31.20 -50.70
C SER A 16 -34.31 -30.86 -50.32
N THR A 17 -33.53 -31.91 -50.14
CA THR A 17 -32.09 -31.90 -49.91
C THR A 17 -31.39 -31.53 -51.22
N VAL A 18 -30.61 -30.44 -51.23
CA VAL A 18 -29.64 -30.15 -52.30
C VAL A 18 -28.26 -30.06 -51.65
N ILE A 19 -27.42 -31.05 -51.93
CA ILE A 19 -25.98 -31.01 -51.72
C ILE A 19 -25.37 -30.78 -53.10
N LEU A 20 -24.62 -29.69 -53.29
CA LEU A 20 -23.41 -29.66 -54.15
C LEU A 20 -22.65 -28.32 -54.02
N LEU A 21 -21.57 -28.40 -53.23
CA LEU A 21 -20.20 -27.93 -53.46
C LEU A 21 -19.96 -26.54 -54.07
N GLY A 22 -19.34 -25.65 -53.27
CA GLY A 22 -18.65 -24.45 -53.75
C GLY A 22 -17.81 -23.76 -52.66
N GLY A 23 -16.48 -23.85 -52.77
CA GLY A 23 -15.48 -22.84 -52.39
C GLY A 23 -15.52 -22.16 -51.01
N SER A 24 -14.60 -22.56 -50.14
CA SER A 24 -13.82 -21.71 -49.21
C SER A 24 -14.54 -20.53 -48.53
N ARG A 25 -15.17 -20.81 -47.38
CA ARG A 25 -15.11 -19.91 -46.21
C ARG A 25 -15.02 -20.77 -44.96
N SER A 26 -13.88 -20.77 -44.31
CA SER A 26 -13.82 -21.04 -42.88
C SER A 26 -14.65 -19.92 -42.24
N GLU A 27 -15.93 -20.19 -41.98
CA GLU A 27 -16.70 -19.36 -41.06
C GLU A 27 -16.07 -19.56 -39.69
N THR A 28 -15.11 -18.69 -39.37
CA THR A 28 -14.71 -18.46 -37.99
C THR A 28 -15.95 -17.93 -37.29
N PHE A 29 -16.73 -18.81 -36.68
CA PHE A 29 -17.71 -18.41 -35.68
C PHE A 29 -16.95 -17.61 -34.63
N ALA A 30 -17.16 -16.29 -34.60
CA ALA A 30 -16.69 -15.49 -33.49
C ALA A 30 -17.24 -16.14 -32.22
N ALA A 31 -16.35 -16.56 -31.32
CA ALA A 31 -16.76 -17.12 -30.04
C ALA A 31 -17.80 -16.18 -29.41
N ALA A 32 -18.92 -16.74 -28.97
CA ALA A 32 -19.97 -15.93 -28.36
C ALA A 32 -19.37 -15.17 -27.17
N LYS A 33 -19.57 -13.85 -27.16
CA LYS A 33 -19.10 -12.98 -26.07
C LYS A 33 -19.76 -13.47 -24.78
N ASP A 34 -18.95 -13.67 -23.73
CA ASP A 34 -19.48 -14.02 -22.42
C ASP A 34 -20.40 -12.89 -21.95
N PRO A 35 -21.65 -13.18 -21.51
CA PRO A 35 -22.59 -12.14 -21.09
C PRO A 35 -22.08 -11.29 -19.91
N LEU A 36 -21.14 -11.81 -19.10
CA LEU A 36 -20.54 -11.06 -17.99
C LEU A 36 -19.42 -10.10 -18.46
N ASP A 37 -18.91 -10.24 -19.68
CA ASP A 37 -17.81 -9.42 -20.19
C ASP A 37 -18.20 -7.94 -20.33
N HIS A 38 -17.56 -7.10 -19.53
CA HIS A 38 -17.75 -5.65 -19.51
C HIS A 38 -16.40 -4.91 -19.45
N ASN A 39 -16.44 -3.58 -19.44
CA ASN A 39 -15.25 -2.74 -19.41
C ASN A 39 -15.58 -1.43 -18.69
N GLU A 40 -15.44 -1.42 -17.37
CA GLU A 40 -15.73 -0.27 -16.52
C GLU A 40 -14.49 0.08 -15.69
N LYS A 41 -14.12 1.36 -15.67
CA LYS A 41 -12.96 1.86 -14.92
C LYS A 41 -13.35 2.56 -13.64
N TYR A 42 -14.63 2.87 -13.43
CA TYR A 42 -15.15 3.60 -12.27
C TYR A 42 -14.46 4.96 -12.07
N GLY A 43 -13.88 5.53 -13.13
CA GLY A 43 -13.08 6.74 -13.07
C GLY A 43 -11.75 6.61 -12.30
N THR A 44 -11.31 5.39 -11.95
CA THR A 44 -10.03 5.11 -11.25
C THR A 44 -8.95 4.65 -12.24
N SER A 45 -7.68 4.77 -11.82
CA SER A 45 -6.56 4.18 -12.55
C SER A 45 -6.46 2.68 -12.23
N GLN A 46 -5.83 1.87 -13.08
CA GLN A 46 -5.81 0.41 -12.93
C GLN A 46 -4.37 -0.11 -12.90
N ILE A 47 -4.04 -0.95 -11.92
CA ILE A 47 -2.89 -1.87 -12.02
C ILE A 47 -3.35 -3.04 -12.87
N THR A 48 -2.95 -3.08 -14.14
CA THR A 48 -3.50 -4.07 -15.07
C THR A 48 -2.71 -5.37 -15.05
N ARG A 49 -3.39 -6.51 -15.24
CA ARG A 49 -2.73 -7.82 -15.40
C ARG A 49 -1.70 -7.81 -16.54
N TYR A 50 -1.96 -7.10 -17.64
CA TYR A 50 -1.01 -6.94 -18.73
C TYR A 50 0.29 -6.26 -18.30
N ASP A 51 0.18 -5.14 -17.58
CA ASP A 51 1.36 -4.39 -17.13
C ASP A 51 2.20 -5.24 -16.17
N MET A 52 1.56 -5.98 -15.26
CA MET A 52 2.23 -6.89 -14.33
C MET A 52 2.89 -8.09 -15.04
N GLN A 53 2.28 -8.66 -16.07
CA GLN A 53 2.93 -9.69 -16.88
C GLN A 53 4.12 -9.15 -17.67
N LYS A 54 4.07 -7.88 -18.10
CA LYS A 54 5.19 -7.22 -18.76
C LYS A 54 6.32 -6.89 -17.80
N MET A 55 5.99 -6.54 -16.56
CA MET A 55 6.93 -6.23 -15.49
C MET A 55 7.95 -7.34 -15.26
N ILE A 56 7.55 -8.61 -15.38
CA ILE A 56 8.45 -9.76 -15.18
C ILE A 56 9.70 -9.66 -16.07
N ASN A 57 9.58 -9.12 -17.29
CA ASN A 57 10.72 -8.98 -18.20
C ASN A 57 11.70 -7.86 -17.79
N GLN A 58 11.37 -7.08 -16.76
CA GLN A 58 12.21 -6.02 -16.20
C GLN A 58 12.87 -6.45 -14.89
N GLN A 59 12.50 -7.60 -14.31
CA GLN A 59 13.22 -8.17 -13.17
C GLN A 59 14.68 -8.44 -13.55
N GLY A 60 15.58 -8.19 -12.59
CA GLY A 60 17.03 -8.33 -12.80
C GLY A 60 17.70 -7.22 -13.63
N ASP A 61 16.95 -6.25 -14.19
CA ASP A 61 17.56 -5.02 -14.71
C ASP A 61 18.01 -4.16 -13.52
N ALA A 62 19.31 -3.84 -13.47
CA ALA A 62 19.91 -3.05 -12.39
C ALA A 62 19.20 -1.71 -12.13
N LYS A 63 18.48 -1.16 -13.12
CA LYS A 63 17.67 0.06 -12.94
C LYS A 63 16.51 -0.11 -11.96
N PHE A 64 16.06 -1.34 -11.73
CA PHE A 64 14.89 -1.64 -10.91
C PHE A 64 15.21 -2.62 -9.79
N THR A 65 16.45 -3.09 -9.65
CA THR A 65 16.83 -4.05 -8.60
C THR A 65 17.31 -3.31 -7.36
N VAL A 66 16.76 -3.65 -6.19
CA VAL A 66 17.29 -3.17 -4.90
C VAL A 66 18.78 -3.55 -4.81
N PRO A 67 19.69 -2.62 -4.47
CA PRO A 67 21.11 -2.89 -4.48
C PRO A 67 21.48 -3.97 -3.45
N LYS A 68 22.59 -4.67 -3.72
CA LYS A 68 23.12 -5.64 -2.77
C LYS A 68 23.79 -4.90 -1.61
N PHE A 69 23.41 -5.27 -0.39
CA PHE A 69 23.98 -4.70 0.82
C PHE A 69 25.09 -5.60 1.38
N ASP A 70 26.09 -5.00 2.01
CA ASP A 70 27.14 -5.73 2.73
C ASP A 70 26.65 -6.07 4.14
N GLU A 71 26.29 -7.34 4.36
CA GLU A 71 25.82 -7.86 5.64
C GLU A 71 26.75 -7.50 6.81
N SER A 72 28.07 -7.46 6.58
CA SER A 72 29.05 -7.19 7.64
C SER A 72 28.99 -5.76 8.19
N THR A 73 28.34 -4.85 7.46
CA THR A 73 28.13 -3.46 7.86
C THR A 73 26.84 -3.24 8.64
N ILE A 74 25.94 -4.21 8.65
CA ILE A 74 24.58 -4.07 9.17
C ILE A 74 24.58 -4.18 10.70
N LYS A 75 24.04 -3.14 11.35
CA LYS A 75 23.87 -3.07 12.80
C LYS A 75 22.38 -2.97 13.18
N ASN A 76 22.06 -3.49 14.36
CA ASN A 76 20.82 -3.14 15.05
C ASN A 76 20.87 -1.66 15.46
N ILE A 77 19.72 -0.99 15.54
CA ILE A 77 19.64 0.39 16.07
C ILE A 77 19.99 0.36 17.56
N PRO A 78 21.10 0.96 18.02
CA PRO A 78 21.56 0.80 19.41
C PRO A 78 20.55 1.31 20.45
N SER A 79 19.74 2.29 20.10
CA SER A 79 18.72 2.89 20.97
C SER A 79 17.37 2.16 20.94
N ALA A 80 17.17 1.17 20.05
CA ALA A 80 15.94 0.39 19.96
C ALA A 80 15.88 -0.70 21.03
N LYS A 81 15.76 -0.27 22.30
CA LYS A 81 15.69 -1.15 23.47
C LYS A 81 14.41 -0.88 24.27
N LYS A 82 13.86 -1.93 24.87
CA LYS A 82 12.76 -1.83 25.86
C LYS A 82 12.93 -2.85 26.96
N TYR A 83 12.16 -2.69 28.04
CA TYR A 83 11.98 -3.76 29.02
C TYR A 83 10.80 -4.64 28.62
N ASP A 84 10.99 -5.95 28.62
CA ASP A 84 9.91 -6.92 28.40
C ASP A 84 9.00 -7.03 29.64
N LYS A 85 7.93 -7.83 29.54
CA LYS A 85 6.98 -8.06 30.65
C LYS A 85 7.62 -8.70 31.89
N SER A 86 8.80 -9.30 31.75
CA SER A 86 9.59 -9.91 32.84
C SER A 86 10.64 -8.96 33.40
N GLY A 87 10.73 -7.72 32.89
CA GLY A 87 11.70 -6.72 33.31
C GLY A 87 13.10 -6.91 32.73
N ASN A 88 13.26 -7.74 31.69
CA ASN A 88 14.55 -7.89 31.00
C ASN A 88 14.70 -6.79 29.95
N LEU A 89 15.89 -6.20 29.87
CA LEU A 89 16.24 -5.30 28.78
C LEU A 89 16.45 -6.11 27.49
N ILE A 90 15.69 -5.80 26.45
CA ILE A 90 15.74 -6.48 25.15
C ILE A 90 15.96 -5.48 24.02
N ASP A 91 16.54 -5.96 22.91
CA ASP A 91 16.56 -5.23 21.64
C ASP A 91 15.22 -5.47 20.91
N MET A 92 14.62 -4.39 20.44
CA MET A 92 13.38 -4.43 19.66
C MET A 92 13.67 -4.71 18.19
N ASP A 93 12.70 -5.33 17.52
CA ASP A 93 12.60 -5.18 16.07
C ASP A 93 12.02 -3.79 15.76
N VAL A 94 12.56 -3.12 14.74
CA VAL A 94 12.05 -1.86 14.19
C VAL A 94 11.85 -2.03 12.69
N TRP A 95 10.64 -1.82 12.18
CA TRP A 95 10.30 -2.08 10.77
C TRP A 95 9.80 -0.84 10.04
N ASP A 96 8.53 -0.81 9.65
CA ASP A 96 7.94 0.26 8.87
C ASP A 96 8.19 1.60 9.54
N THR A 97 8.85 2.49 8.80
CA THR A 97 9.29 3.80 9.30
C THR A 97 8.94 4.91 8.32
N TRP A 98 8.69 6.09 8.87
CA TRP A 98 8.41 7.31 8.11
C TRP A 98 9.01 8.52 8.81
N PRO A 99 9.68 9.42 8.08
CA PRO A 99 10.21 10.64 8.66
C PRO A 99 9.07 11.62 8.99
N LEU A 100 9.36 12.58 9.88
CA LEU A 100 8.60 13.83 9.93
C LEU A 100 8.88 14.59 8.62
N GLN A 101 7.84 14.94 7.89
CA GLN A 101 7.95 15.56 6.56
C GLN A 101 7.32 16.95 6.53
N ASN A 102 7.83 17.83 5.68
CA ASN A 102 7.13 19.05 5.29
C ASN A 102 5.94 18.68 4.37
N ALA A 103 5.02 19.62 4.14
CA ALA A 103 3.84 19.40 3.30
C ALA A 103 4.14 18.98 1.84
N ASP A 104 5.37 19.21 1.35
CA ASP A 104 5.83 18.79 0.03
C ASP A 104 6.47 17.39 -0.01
N GLY A 105 6.58 16.74 1.15
CA GLY A 105 7.19 15.42 1.34
C GLY A 105 8.69 15.45 1.66
N SER A 106 9.37 16.60 1.63
CA SER A 106 10.77 16.67 2.06
C SER A 106 10.89 16.39 3.56
N VAL A 107 12.06 15.92 4.03
CA VAL A 107 12.31 15.71 5.47
C VAL A 107 12.25 17.05 6.20
N ALA A 108 11.50 17.11 7.30
CA ALA A 108 11.42 18.30 8.14
C ALA A 108 12.57 18.36 9.15
N GLU A 109 13.02 19.57 9.42
CA GLU A 109 13.96 19.85 10.51
C GLU A 109 13.20 20.37 11.73
N TYR A 110 13.07 19.54 12.76
CA TYR A 110 12.44 19.93 14.02
C TYR A 110 13.49 20.36 15.02
N LYS A 111 13.64 21.68 15.28
CA LYS A 111 14.60 22.23 16.25
C LYS A 111 16.05 21.71 16.06
N GLY A 112 16.48 21.53 14.80
CA GLY A 112 17.81 21.00 14.46
C GLY A 112 17.95 19.48 14.51
N TYR A 113 16.83 18.74 14.53
CA TYR A 113 16.78 17.29 14.48
C TYR A 113 16.01 16.79 13.25
N HIS A 114 16.43 15.63 12.76
CA HIS A 114 15.57 14.77 11.96
C HIS A 114 14.83 13.80 12.89
N ILE A 115 13.53 13.64 12.66
CA ILE A 115 12.65 12.74 13.41
C ILE A 115 12.16 11.64 12.47
N VAL A 116 12.13 10.40 12.96
CA VAL A 116 11.54 9.23 12.32
C VAL A 116 10.60 8.56 13.30
N PHE A 117 9.41 8.25 12.83
CA PHE A 117 8.49 7.35 13.51
C PHE A 117 8.71 5.94 12.96
N GLY A 118 8.67 4.94 13.84
CA GLY A 118 8.83 3.55 13.44
C GLY A 118 7.98 2.62 14.27
N LEU A 119 7.43 1.60 13.61
CA LEU A 119 6.84 0.47 14.30
C LEU A 119 7.95 -0.33 14.98
N ALA A 120 7.79 -0.57 16.28
CA ALA A 120 8.76 -1.36 17.04
C ALA A 120 8.10 -2.24 18.10
N GLY A 121 8.78 -3.35 18.43
CA GLY A 121 8.24 -4.36 19.32
C GLY A 121 9.22 -5.43 19.77
N ASP A 122 8.79 -6.23 20.75
CA ASP A 122 9.45 -7.46 21.16
C ASP A 122 9.43 -8.48 19.99
N PRO A 123 10.61 -8.91 19.50
CA PRO A 123 10.72 -9.90 18.41
C PRO A 123 9.98 -11.22 18.67
N LYS A 124 9.66 -11.54 19.94
CA LYS A 124 8.92 -12.75 20.32
C LYS A 124 7.40 -12.58 20.30
N ASN A 125 6.90 -11.35 20.16
CA ASN A 125 5.47 -11.06 20.16
C ASN A 125 5.09 -10.33 18.86
N GLY A 126 4.54 -11.08 17.90
CA GLY A 126 4.14 -10.51 16.60
C GLY A 126 3.09 -9.40 16.66
N SER A 127 2.37 -9.28 17.78
CA SER A 127 1.37 -8.23 18.04
C SER A 127 1.88 -7.12 18.97
N ASP A 128 3.14 -7.12 19.40
CA ASP A 128 3.75 -5.96 20.05
C ASP A 128 4.12 -4.95 18.97
N THR A 129 3.12 -4.20 18.50
CA THR A 129 3.28 -3.25 17.38
C THR A 129 2.84 -1.88 17.87
N PHE A 130 3.81 -1.06 18.24
CA PHE A 130 3.58 0.30 18.72
C PHE A 130 4.52 1.30 18.05
N ILE A 131 4.12 2.56 17.99
CA ILE A 131 4.88 3.62 17.32
C ILE A 131 5.88 4.20 18.31
N TYR A 132 7.15 4.18 17.91
CA TYR A 132 8.26 4.82 18.61
C TYR A 132 8.78 6.01 17.82
N LEU A 133 9.29 7.01 18.53
CA LEU A 133 9.94 8.18 17.94
C LEU A 133 11.46 8.06 18.06
N PHE A 134 12.13 7.98 16.92
CA PHE A 134 13.59 8.02 16.79
C PHE A 134 14.03 9.39 16.26
N TYR A 135 15.19 9.86 16.70
CA TYR A 135 15.72 11.15 16.26
C TYR A 135 17.24 11.19 16.23
N LYS A 136 17.80 12.05 15.38
CA LYS A 136 19.24 12.39 15.33
C LYS A 136 19.42 13.86 15.00
N LYS A 137 20.58 14.43 15.25
CA LYS A 137 20.85 15.82 14.81
C LYS A 137 20.93 15.88 13.30
N VAL A 138 20.50 17.00 12.73
CA VAL A 138 20.71 17.30 11.31
C VAL A 138 22.22 17.25 11.02
N GLY A 139 22.60 16.59 9.92
CA GLY A 139 23.99 16.40 9.51
C GLY A 139 24.68 15.15 10.06
N GLU A 140 24.16 14.51 11.11
CA GLU A 140 24.64 13.18 11.51
C GLU A 140 24.14 12.13 10.52
N THR A 141 24.91 11.08 10.25
CA THR A 141 24.54 10.03 9.28
C THR A 141 24.56 8.62 9.85
N SER A 142 25.43 8.36 10.83
CA SER A 142 25.59 7.03 11.44
C SER A 142 24.31 6.52 12.08
N ILE A 143 24.07 5.21 11.99
CA ILE A 143 23.00 4.53 12.74
C ILE A 143 23.11 4.73 14.25
N ASP A 144 24.34 4.86 14.76
CA ASP A 144 24.62 5.05 16.19
C ASP A 144 24.14 6.43 16.70
N ALA A 145 23.84 7.38 15.80
CA ALA A 145 23.32 8.69 16.13
C ALA A 145 21.81 8.69 16.42
N TRP A 146 21.07 7.69 15.95
CA TRP A 146 19.64 7.57 16.22
C TRP A 146 19.40 7.29 17.70
N LYS A 147 18.85 8.28 18.41
CA LYS A 147 18.30 8.15 19.75
C LYS A 147 16.83 7.75 19.67
N ASN A 148 16.30 7.21 20.76
CA ASN A 148 14.91 6.77 20.87
C ASN A 148 14.23 7.57 22.00
N ALA A 149 13.20 8.34 21.67
CA ALA A 149 12.40 9.12 22.62
C ALA A 149 11.31 8.30 23.31
N GLY A 150 11.20 7.00 23.00
CA GLY A 150 10.20 6.10 23.54
C GLY A 150 8.97 5.95 22.66
N ARG A 151 7.92 5.34 23.23
CA ARG A 151 6.60 5.24 22.58
C ARG A 151 6.02 6.65 22.42
N VAL A 152 5.29 6.85 21.33
CA VAL A 152 4.54 8.08 21.10
C VAL A 152 3.32 8.16 22.03
N PHE A 153 2.67 7.02 22.27
CA PHE A 153 1.44 6.94 23.06
C PHE A 153 1.67 6.12 24.32
N ASP A 154 1.14 6.62 25.44
CA ASP A 154 0.94 5.85 26.65
C ASP A 154 -0.31 4.96 26.52
N ASP A 155 -0.32 3.84 27.26
CA ASP A 155 -1.45 2.89 27.22
C ASP A 155 -2.80 3.52 27.60
N HIS A 156 -2.78 4.61 28.38
CA HIS A 156 -3.98 5.31 28.80
C HIS A 156 -4.50 6.31 27.75
N ASP A 157 -3.65 6.82 26.86
CA ASP A 157 -4.00 7.94 25.96
C ASP A 157 -5.20 7.63 25.09
N LYS A 158 -5.33 6.39 24.60
CA LYS A 158 -6.46 5.93 23.79
C LYS A 158 -7.83 5.98 24.49
N ASN A 159 -7.85 6.13 25.83
CA ASN A 159 -9.08 6.27 26.61
C ASN A 159 -9.44 7.72 26.94
N VAL A 160 -8.53 8.66 26.70
CA VAL A 160 -8.71 10.09 26.99
C VAL A 160 -9.70 10.74 26.02
N PRO A 161 -9.54 10.62 24.68
CA PRO A 161 -10.57 11.05 23.77
C PRO A 161 -11.72 10.06 23.90
N ASN A 162 -12.95 10.54 24.09
CA ASN A 162 -14.15 9.70 24.07
C ASN A 162 -14.48 9.23 22.63
N ASP A 163 -13.48 8.65 21.97
CA ASP A 163 -13.48 8.19 20.60
C ASP A 163 -13.95 6.73 20.55
N PRO A 164 -14.91 6.40 19.67
CA PRO A 164 -15.54 5.08 19.65
C PRO A 164 -14.59 3.96 19.20
N TYR A 165 -13.52 4.28 18.47
CA TYR A 165 -12.61 3.28 17.90
C TYR A 165 -11.29 3.19 18.69
N LEU A 166 -10.75 4.31 19.18
CA LEU A 166 -9.47 4.33 19.90
C LEU A 166 -9.45 3.46 21.15
N LYS A 167 -10.54 3.46 21.93
CA LYS A 167 -10.66 2.64 23.14
C LYS A 167 -10.45 1.12 22.91
N ASN A 168 -10.61 0.66 21.67
CA ASN A 168 -10.45 -0.74 21.27
C ASN A 168 -9.10 -1.02 20.60
N GLN A 169 -8.21 -0.03 20.51
CA GLN A 169 -6.88 -0.18 19.92
C GLN A 169 -6.07 -1.24 20.67
N ALA A 170 -5.52 -2.17 19.90
CA ALA A 170 -4.60 -3.20 20.37
C ALA A 170 -3.18 -3.02 19.80
N GLU A 171 -3.08 -2.44 18.60
CA GLU A 171 -1.82 -2.18 17.89
C GLU A 171 -1.88 -0.80 17.22
N GLU A 172 -0.72 -0.15 17.10
CA GLU A 172 -0.54 1.09 16.36
C GLU A 172 0.27 0.78 15.10
N TRP A 173 -0.36 0.84 13.94
CA TRP A 173 0.24 0.52 12.64
C TRP A 173 0.62 1.77 11.85
N SER A 174 1.29 1.57 10.71
CA SER A 174 2.00 2.61 9.95
C SER A 174 1.13 3.80 9.52
N GLY A 175 1.80 4.88 9.12
CA GLY A 175 1.20 6.05 8.50
C GLY A 175 2.24 7.08 8.04
N SER A 176 2.03 8.35 8.41
CA SER A 176 2.88 9.48 8.04
C SER A 176 2.89 10.54 9.14
N ALA A 177 3.85 11.45 9.11
CA ALA A 177 3.90 12.59 10.03
C ALA A 177 4.24 13.86 9.26
N THR A 178 3.49 14.92 9.49
CA THR A 178 3.75 16.24 8.91
C THR A 178 4.18 17.23 9.97
N PHE A 179 5.18 18.04 9.63
CA PHE A 179 5.53 19.24 10.38
C PHE A 179 4.65 20.37 9.89
N THR A 180 3.79 20.86 10.78
CA THR A 180 2.76 21.85 10.42
C THR A 180 3.37 23.25 10.35
N SER A 181 2.69 24.17 9.65
CA SER A 181 3.18 25.55 9.49
C SER A 181 3.28 26.36 10.78
N ASP A 182 2.55 25.95 11.82
CA ASP A 182 2.59 26.49 13.18
C ASP A 182 3.66 25.84 14.08
N GLY A 183 4.42 24.87 13.55
CA GLY A 183 5.57 24.28 14.25
C GLY A 183 5.24 23.05 15.09
N GLU A 184 4.12 22.38 14.80
CA GLU A 184 3.67 21.19 15.52
C GLU A 184 3.95 19.90 14.75
N VAL A 185 4.06 18.80 15.50
CA VAL A 185 4.24 17.46 14.94
C VAL A 185 2.87 16.79 14.85
N ARG A 186 2.34 16.68 13.64
CA ARG A 186 1.06 16.04 13.38
C ARG A 186 1.26 14.63 12.83
N LEU A 187 0.87 13.64 13.61
CA LEU A 187 0.96 12.22 13.26
C LEU A 187 -0.36 11.73 12.67
N PHE A 188 -0.26 10.92 11.61
CA PHE A 188 -1.33 10.10 11.06
C PHE A 188 -0.88 8.66 11.08
N TYR A 189 -1.71 7.76 11.56
CA TYR A 189 -1.36 6.35 11.68
C TYR A 189 -2.60 5.48 11.66
N THR A 190 -2.39 4.17 11.72
CA THR A 190 -3.47 3.20 11.70
C THR A 190 -3.74 2.69 13.11
N ASN A 191 -4.91 3.02 13.66
CA ASN A 191 -5.42 2.32 14.84
C ASN A 191 -5.90 0.93 14.42
N ARG A 192 -5.27 -0.13 14.93
CA ARG A 192 -5.72 -1.50 14.72
C ARG A 192 -6.31 -2.09 15.99
N GLY A 193 -7.57 -2.52 15.87
CA GLY A 193 -8.25 -3.27 16.91
C GLY A 193 -7.69 -4.66 17.12
N GLN A 194 -8.12 -5.32 18.18
CA GLN A 194 -7.72 -6.70 18.47
C GLN A 194 -8.14 -7.65 17.34
N PHE A 195 -7.29 -8.62 17.03
CA PHE A 195 -7.65 -9.79 16.22
C PHE A 195 -7.86 -10.99 17.14
N SER A 196 -9.12 -11.34 17.36
CA SER A 196 -9.58 -12.45 18.19
C SER A 196 -10.90 -12.97 17.60
N PRO A 197 -10.85 -14.00 16.73
CA PRO A 197 -12.04 -14.56 16.10
C PRO A 197 -13.10 -15.05 17.11
N ASP A 198 -12.67 -15.59 18.26
CA ASP A 198 -13.56 -16.09 19.32
C ASP A 198 -14.47 -15.00 19.91
N SER A 199 -13.98 -13.75 19.95
CA SER A 199 -14.73 -12.57 20.40
C SER A 199 -15.29 -11.74 19.25
N LYS A 200 -15.25 -12.26 18.01
CA LYS A 200 -15.67 -11.56 16.78
C LYS A 200 -14.96 -10.22 16.56
N GLN A 201 -13.69 -10.13 16.97
CA GLN A 201 -12.85 -8.98 16.72
C GLN A 201 -11.88 -9.35 15.60
N TYR A 202 -11.99 -8.71 14.45
CA TYR A 202 -11.21 -9.09 13.26
C TYR A 202 -10.23 -8.00 12.84
N GLY A 203 -9.53 -7.41 13.82
CA GLY A 203 -8.42 -6.50 13.53
C GLY A 203 -8.81 -5.24 12.76
N LYS A 204 -9.94 -4.61 13.11
CA LYS A 204 -10.46 -3.39 12.45
C LYS A 204 -9.36 -2.33 12.36
N GLN A 205 -9.12 -1.84 11.15
CA GLN A 205 -8.15 -0.77 10.87
C GLN A 205 -8.92 0.55 10.72
N THR A 206 -8.39 1.62 11.29
CA THR A 206 -9.03 2.94 11.29
C THR A 206 -7.94 4.00 11.13
N LEU A 207 -8.14 4.93 10.20
CA LEU A 207 -7.22 6.06 10.03
C LEU A 207 -7.36 6.98 11.23
N THR A 208 -6.25 7.36 11.84
CA THR A 208 -6.22 8.04 13.13
C THR A 208 -5.16 9.14 13.12
N THR A 209 -5.39 10.21 13.89
CA THR A 209 -4.42 11.30 14.05
C THR A 209 -4.27 11.73 15.50
N ALA A 210 -3.09 12.28 15.81
CA ALA A 210 -2.81 13.02 17.03
C ALA A 210 -1.75 14.09 16.75
N GLN A 211 -1.76 15.16 17.54
CA GLN A 211 -0.60 16.03 17.70
C GLN A 211 0.33 15.42 18.75
N VAL A 212 1.63 15.32 18.43
CA VAL A 212 2.65 14.80 19.33
C VAL A 212 3.40 15.98 19.94
N ASN A 213 3.28 16.15 21.25
CA ASN A 213 3.97 17.23 21.95
C ASN A 213 5.39 16.77 22.27
N VAL A 214 6.38 17.42 21.66
CA VAL A 214 7.80 17.06 21.79
C VAL A 214 8.59 18.23 22.36
N SER A 215 9.28 18.00 23.47
CA SER A 215 10.20 18.97 24.06
C SER A 215 11.65 18.53 23.92
N GLU A 216 12.56 19.50 24.08
CA GLU A 216 13.97 19.23 24.32
C GLU A 216 14.20 19.29 25.83
N SER A 217 14.23 18.12 26.49
CA SER A 217 14.27 18.00 27.96
C SER A 217 15.68 18.18 28.56
N GLY A 218 16.68 18.44 27.72
CA GLY A 218 18.07 18.72 28.06
C GLY A 218 18.92 18.90 26.79
N ALA A 219 20.22 19.16 26.93
CA ALA A 219 21.10 19.29 25.77
C ALA A 219 21.04 18.00 24.91
N ASP A 220 20.66 18.16 23.65
CA ASP A 220 20.67 17.10 22.64
C ASP A 220 19.68 15.95 22.87
N THR A 221 18.62 16.14 23.66
CA THR A 221 17.65 15.09 24.02
C THR A 221 16.21 15.53 23.75
N LEU A 222 15.57 14.88 22.77
CA LEU A 222 14.12 14.99 22.56
C LEU A 222 13.36 14.00 23.44
N GLN A 223 12.19 14.44 23.90
CA GLN A 223 11.25 13.66 24.69
C GLN A 223 9.82 13.88 24.18
N VAL A 224 9.02 12.80 24.18
CA VAL A 224 7.56 12.90 24.00
C VAL A 224 6.94 13.27 25.35
N ASP A 225 6.28 14.43 25.41
CA ASP A 225 5.62 14.93 26.63
C ASP A 225 4.18 14.39 26.76
N GLY A 226 3.60 13.96 25.64
CA GLY A 226 2.25 13.43 25.52
C GLY A 226 1.64 13.75 24.17
N VAL A 227 0.36 13.47 24.01
CA VAL A 227 -0.40 13.73 22.79
C VAL A 227 -1.66 14.54 23.06
N GLU A 228 -2.10 15.30 22.06
CA GLU A 228 -3.39 16.00 22.08
C GLU A 228 -4.06 15.94 20.70
N ASP A 229 -5.29 16.46 20.62
CA ASP A 229 -6.12 16.38 19.41
C ASP A 229 -6.20 14.95 18.82
N TYR A 230 -6.28 13.98 19.72
CA TYR A 230 -6.19 12.56 19.42
C TYR A 230 -7.56 11.99 19.03
N LYS A 231 -7.72 11.54 17.78
CA LYS A 231 -9.02 11.14 17.23
C LYS A 231 -8.91 10.22 16.02
N SER A 232 -9.94 9.40 15.83
CA SER A 232 -10.18 8.65 14.60
C SER A 232 -10.73 9.57 13.51
N ILE A 233 -10.28 9.35 12.27
CA ILE A 233 -10.66 10.14 11.09
C ILE A 233 -11.69 9.37 10.25
N TYR A 234 -11.37 8.13 9.88
CA TYR A 234 -12.15 7.41 8.88
C TYR A 234 -11.94 5.89 8.94
N GLU A 235 -12.99 5.11 8.65
CA GLU A 235 -13.00 3.64 8.74
C GLU A 235 -13.76 2.94 7.59
N GLY A 236 -14.08 3.66 6.51
CA GLY A 236 -14.73 3.09 5.32
C GLY A 236 -16.24 3.32 5.23
N GLY A 237 -16.90 3.81 6.30
CA GLY A 237 -18.26 4.32 6.26
C GLY A 237 -19.29 3.30 5.73
N ASP A 238 -20.06 3.68 4.72
CA ASP A 238 -21.12 2.84 4.15
C ASP A 238 -20.64 1.81 3.11
N SER A 239 -19.32 1.65 2.97
CA SER A 239 -18.70 0.75 1.99
C SER A 239 -18.94 1.08 0.51
N LYS A 240 -19.35 2.31 0.16
CA LYS A 240 -19.48 2.69 -1.27
C LYS A 240 -18.14 2.95 -1.92
N PHE A 241 -17.29 3.75 -1.27
CA PHE A 241 -15.99 4.15 -1.81
C PHE A 241 -14.90 3.13 -1.51
N TYR A 242 -14.85 2.68 -0.26
CA TYR A 242 -13.84 1.77 0.26
C TYR A 242 -14.52 0.69 1.11
N GLN A 243 -14.04 -0.54 1.05
CA GLN A 243 -14.58 -1.63 1.87
C GLN A 243 -14.46 -1.27 3.36
N SER A 244 -15.57 -1.30 4.11
CA SER A 244 -15.50 -1.21 5.57
C SER A 244 -15.21 -2.57 6.18
N HIS A 245 -14.73 -2.57 7.42
CA HIS A 245 -14.47 -3.77 8.21
C HIS A 245 -15.69 -4.71 8.27
N ASP A 246 -16.87 -4.15 8.57
CA ASP A 246 -18.12 -4.92 8.68
C ASP A 246 -18.49 -5.58 7.35
N LYS A 247 -18.21 -4.90 6.22
CA LYS A 247 -18.49 -5.42 4.89
C LYS A 247 -17.54 -6.55 4.49
N ALA A 248 -16.26 -6.45 4.84
CA ALA A 248 -15.25 -7.47 4.55
C ALA A 248 -15.56 -8.80 5.28
N PHE A 249 -15.94 -8.71 6.55
CA PHE A 249 -16.14 -9.89 7.40
C PHE A 249 -17.60 -10.29 7.56
N ALA A 250 -18.52 -9.76 6.74
CA ALA A 250 -19.95 -10.09 6.79
C ALA A 250 -20.23 -11.60 6.63
N ASP A 251 -19.44 -12.26 5.78
CA ASP A 251 -19.54 -13.70 5.50
C ASP A 251 -18.45 -14.53 6.22
N GLU A 252 -17.71 -13.92 7.16
CA GLU A 252 -16.59 -14.55 7.91
C GLU A 252 -15.54 -15.24 6.99
N ASN A 253 -15.32 -14.71 5.78
CA ASN A 253 -14.33 -15.23 4.84
C ASN A 253 -12.93 -14.70 5.16
N PHE A 254 -12.14 -15.46 5.92
CA PHE A 254 -10.78 -15.09 6.30
C PHE A 254 -9.73 -15.24 5.19
N SER A 255 -10.13 -15.67 3.99
CA SER A 255 -9.26 -15.60 2.81
C SER A 255 -9.26 -14.21 2.16
N ASP A 256 -10.24 -13.37 2.52
CA ASP A 256 -10.30 -11.96 2.14
C ASP A 256 -9.35 -11.13 2.99
N ASN A 257 -8.64 -10.17 2.39
CA ASN A 257 -7.68 -9.34 3.10
C ASN A 257 -8.17 -7.90 3.23
N HIS A 258 -8.88 -7.63 4.32
CA HIS A 258 -9.30 -6.26 4.65
C HIS A 258 -8.10 -5.39 5.03
N THR A 259 -7.92 -4.30 4.28
CA THR A 259 -6.90 -3.28 4.46
C THR A 259 -7.54 -1.90 4.58
N PHE A 260 -7.09 -1.09 5.54
CA PHE A 260 -7.54 0.28 5.75
C PHE A 260 -6.50 1.09 6.54
N ARG A 261 -5.32 1.27 5.97
CA ARG A 261 -4.11 1.62 6.72
C ARG A 261 -3.16 2.54 5.97
N ASP A 262 -2.05 2.84 6.63
CA ASP A 262 -0.91 3.59 6.11
C ASP A 262 -1.29 4.99 5.57
N PRO A 263 -2.01 5.84 6.33
CA PRO A 263 -2.38 7.17 5.84
C PRO A 263 -1.15 8.06 5.61
N HIS A 264 -0.97 8.48 4.36
CA HIS A 264 0.04 9.43 3.91
C HIS A 264 -0.57 10.82 3.71
N TYR A 265 -0.11 11.78 4.50
CA TYR A 265 -0.52 13.18 4.43
C TYR A 265 0.07 13.91 3.22
N ILE A 266 -0.76 14.69 2.54
CA ILE A 266 -0.32 15.53 1.43
C ILE A 266 -1.21 16.76 1.25
N GLU A 267 -0.64 17.86 0.77
CA GLU A 267 -1.39 19.07 0.43
C GLU A 267 -1.32 19.42 -1.07
N ASP A 268 -2.43 19.90 -1.63
CA ASP A 268 -2.45 20.59 -2.93
C ASP A 268 -3.29 21.85 -2.84
N LYS A 269 -2.67 23.00 -3.14
CA LYS A 269 -3.32 24.33 -3.19
C LYS A 269 -4.07 24.67 -1.89
N GLY A 270 -3.46 24.37 -0.74
CA GLY A 270 -4.01 24.66 0.59
C GLY A 270 -5.15 23.72 1.02
N ARG A 271 -5.37 22.61 0.31
CA ARG A 271 -6.29 21.54 0.73
C ARG A 271 -5.47 20.36 1.22
N LYS A 272 -5.95 19.73 2.29
CA LYS A 272 -5.29 18.64 3.01
C LYS A 272 -5.92 17.30 2.65
N TYR A 273 -5.10 16.29 2.43
CA TYR A 273 -5.54 14.96 2.02
C TYR A 273 -4.80 13.87 2.77
N LEU A 274 -5.45 12.72 2.91
CA LEU A 274 -4.79 11.47 3.25
C LEU A 274 -4.91 10.51 2.06
N VAL A 275 -3.79 9.96 1.62
CA VAL A 275 -3.74 8.82 0.68
C VAL A 275 -3.39 7.57 1.47
N PHE A 276 -4.15 6.49 1.32
CA PHE A 276 -4.08 5.34 2.23
C PHE A 276 -4.26 4.03 1.46
N GLU A 277 -3.77 2.93 2.04
CA GLU A 277 -4.07 1.59 1.57
C GLU A 277 -5.51 1.22 1.98
N ALA A 278 -6.27 0.69 1.03
CA ALA A 278 -7.64 0.25 1.22
C ALA A 278 -7.99 -0.90 0.27
N ASN A 279 -9.25 -1.35 0.32
CA ASN A 279 -9.89 -2.18 -0.68
C ASN A 279 -11.05 -1.40 -1.33
N THR A 280 -11.37 -1.68 -2.60
CA THR A 280 -12.48 -1.01 -3.30
C THR A 280 -13.82 -1.20 -2.59
N GLY A 281 -14.66 -0.16 -2.60
CA GLY A 281 -16.05 -0.25 -2.16
C GLY A 281 -17.00 -0.71 -3.27
N THR A 282 -18.29 -0.80 -2.92
CA THR A 282 -19.36 -1.34 -3.76
C THR A 282 -19.63 -0.55 -5.04
N GLU A 283 -19.27 0.74 -5.10
CA GLU A 283 -19.49 1.60 -6.28
C GLU A 283 -18.25 1.80 -7.16
N TYR A 284 -17.08 1.30 -6.74
CA TYR A 284 -15.79 1.51 -7.44
C TYR A 284 -15.11 0.21 -7.85
N GLY A 285 -15.90 -0.81 -8.20
CA GLY A 285 -15.40 -2.09 -8.70
C GLY A 285 -15.09 -3.08 -7.58
N TYR A 286 -16.11 -3.45 -6.81
CA TYR A 286 -15.98 -4.39 -5.69
C TYR A 286 -15.45 -5.77 -6.10
N GLN A 287 -14.94 -6.51 -5.12
CA GLN A 287 -14.54 -7.91 -5.29
C GLN A 287 -15.75 -8.81 -5.61
N GLY A 288 -15.47 -9.98 -6.18
CA GLY A 288 -16.45 -11.00 -6.53
C GLY A 288 -16.21 -11.59 -7.92
N GLU A 289 -16.97 -12.62 -8.28
CA GLU A 289 -16.80 -13.34 -9.55
C GLU A 289 -16.94 -12.41 -10.77
N GLU A 290 -17.86 -11.44 -10.74
CA GLU A 290 -18.05 -10.47 -11.84
C GLU A 290 -16.78 -9.64 -12.13
N SER A 291 -15.93 -9.41 -11.12
CA SER A 291 -14.69 -8.65 -11.29
C SER A 291 -13.75 -9.29 -12.32
N LEU A 292 -13.76 -10.63 -12.42
CA LEU A 292 -12.93 -11.38 -13.38
C LEU A 292 -13.32 -11.12 -14.83
N TYR A 293 -14.50 -10.58 -15.09
CA TYR A 293 -15.02 -10.31 -16.44
C TYR A 293 -14.90 -8.84 -16.85
N ASN A 294 -14.31 -7.99 -16.00
CA ASN A 294 -14.08 -6.60 -16.32
C ASN A 294 -12.75 -6.43 -17.08
N ARG A 295 -12.84 -6.16 -18.38
CA ARG A 295 -11.66 -5.93 -19.25
C ARG A 295 -10.75 -4.80 -18.76
N ALA A 296 -11.26 -3.84 -17.98
CA ALA A 296 -10.45 -2.74 -17.46
C ALA A 296 -9.26 -3.22 -16.61
N TYR A 297 -9.42 -4.33 -15.87
CA TYR A 297 -8.40 -4.89 -14.98
C TYR A 297 -7.31 -5.68 -15.72
N TYR A 298 -7.58 -6.05 -16.98
CA TYR A 298 -6.63 -6.81 -17.80
C TYR A 298 -5.74 -5.90 -18.64
N GLY A 299 -6.28 -4.78 -19.12
CA GLY A 299 -5.56 -3.85 -19.99
C GLY A 299 -5.39 -4.36 -21.43
N ASN A 300 -4.50 -3.71 -22.18
CA ASN A 300 -4.14 -4.07 -23.56
C ASN A 300 -5.35 -4.26 -24.51
N SER A 301 -5.52 -5.45 -25.10
CA SER A 301 -6.47 -5.72 -26.19
C SER A 301 -7.55 -6.72 -25.76
N ASN A 302 -8.68 -6.76 -26.47
CA ASN A 302 -9.70 -7.78 -26.21
C ASN A 302 -9.17 -9.22 -26.36
N LYS A 303 -8.24 -9.43 -27.30
CA LYS A 303 -7.58 -10.74 -27.47
C LYS A 303 -6.79 -11.15 -26.22
N PHE A 304 -6.07 -10.21 -25.62
CA PHE A 304 -5.36 -10.45 -24.36
C PHE A 304 -6.32 -10.74 -23.22
N PHE A 305 -7.35 -9.90 -23.06
CA PHE A 305 -8.38 -10.08 -22.04
C PHE A 305 -9.01 -11.47 -22.08
N GLN A 306 -9.49 -11.93 -23.25
CA GLN A 306 -10.11 -13.26 -23.35
C GLN A 306 -9.13 -14.37 -22.99
N ALA A 307 -7.90 -14.35 -23.54
CA ALA A 307 -6.92 -15.38 -23.27
C ALA A 307 -6.47 -15.44 -21.79
N GLU A 308 -6.26 -14.28 -21.17
CA GLU A 308 -5.84 -14.20 -19.77
C GLU A 308 -6.99 -14.52 -18.81
N LYS A 309 -8.22 -14.07 -19.11
CA LYS A 309 -9.42 -14.43 -18.35
C LYS A 309 -9.65 -15.94 -18.39
N ASP A 310 -9.63 -16.56 -19.57
CA ASP A 310 -9.84 -18.01 -19.73
C ASP A 310 -8.81 -18.82 -18.93
N LYS A 311 -7.56 -18.36 -18.92
CA LYS A 311 -6.49 -18.95 -18.13
C LYS A 311 -6.74 -18.80 -16.63
N LEU A 312 -7.09 -17.59 -16.17
CA LEU A 312 -7.32 -17.28 -14.76
C LEU A 312 -8.50 -18.09 -14.20
N LEU A 313 -9.60 -18.18 -14.96
CA LEU A 313 -10.80 -18.94 -14.58
C LEU A 313 -10.54 -20.44 -14.41
N GLN A 314 -9.53 -20.98 -15.10
CA GLN A 314 -9.13 -22.40 -14.99
C GLN A 314 -7.98 -22.62 -13.99
N SER A 315 -7.44 -21.54 -13.42
CA SER A 315 -6.29 -21.61 -12.50
C SER A 315 -6.71 -21.86 -11.06
N SER A 316 -5.78 -22.34 -10.24
CA SER A 316 -5.94 -22.42 -8.78
C SER A 316 -6.04 -21.05 -8.10
N LYS A 317 -5.69 -19.97 -8.82
CA LYS A 317 -5.71 -18.59 -8.32
C LYS A 317 -7.05 -17.88 -8.56
N LYS A 318 -8.06 -18.53 -9.19
CA LYS A 318 -9.40 -17.95 -9.44
C LYS A 318 -9.98 -17.31 -8.17
N GLY A 319 -10.11 -18.08 -7.09
CA GLY A 319 -10.72 -17.59 -5.85
C GLY A 319 -9.97 -16.40 -5.23
N LEU A 320 -8.62 -16.43 -5.25
CA LEU A 320 -7.82 -15.29 -4.78
C LEU A 320 -8.02 -14.05 -5.67
N ALA A 321 -8.15 -14.23 -6.98
CA ALA A 321 -8.37 -13.12 -7.91
C ALA A 321 -9.78 -12.53 -7.80
N GLU A 322 -10.77 -13.33 -7.39
CA GLU A 322 -12.13 -12.83 -7.11
C GLU A 322 -12.14 -11.91 -5.90
N LEU A 323 -11.33 -12.22 -4.87
CA LEU A 323 -11.21 -11.41 -3.66
C LEU A 323 -10.35 -10.17 -3.87
N ALA A 324 -9.25 -10.31 -4.62
CA ALA A 324 -8.27 -9.25 -4.86
C ALA A 324 -8.90 -7.95 -5.40
N ASN A 325 -8.96 -6.92 -4.55
CA ASN A 325 -9.54 -5.63 -4.87
C ASN A 325 -8.85 -4.45 -4.14
N GLY A 326 -7.53 -4.57 -3.90
CA GLY A 326 -6.74 -3.51 -3.27
C GLY A 326 -6.85 -2.16 -3.99
N ALA A 327 -6.72 -1.07 -3.23
CA ALA A 327 -6.93 0.30 -3.68
C ALA A 327 -6.02 1.29 -2.95
N MET A 328 -5.50 2.28 -3.69
CA MET A 328 -4.95 3.50 -3.08
C MET A 328 -6.08 4.51 -2.94
N GLY A 329 -6.59 4.62 -1.71
CA GLY A 329 -7.63 5.57 -1.36
C GLY A 329 -7.12 6.99 -1.23
N ILE A 330 -8.04 7.94 -1.33
CA ILE A 330 -7.82 9.34 -0.98
C ILE A 330 -9.06 9.90 -0.30
N ILE A 331 -8.87 10.69 0.75
CA ILE A 331 -9.90 11.53 1.37
C ILE A 331 -9.37 12.94 1.51
N GLU A 332 -10.28 13.91 1.47
CA GLU A 332 -9.98 15.28 1.90
C GLU A 332 -10.27 15.40 3.40
N ILE A 333 -9.39 16.09 4.12
CA ILE A 333 -9.58 16.41 5.54
C ILE A 333 -9.67 17.91 5.75
N ASN A 334 -10.35 18.31 6.82
CA ASN A 334 -10.47 19.70 7.25
C ASN A 334 -9.15 20.21 7.84
N ASP A 335 -9.10 21.51 8.13
CA ASP A 335 -7.93 22.12 8.78
C ASP A 335 -7.67 21.59 10.19
N ASP A 336 -8.74 21.15 10.86
CA ASP A 336 -8.69 20.45 12.15
C ASP A 336 -8.45 18.93 12.00
N TYR A 337 -8.09 18.46 10.80
CA TYR A 337 -7.77 17.07 10.49
C TYR A 337 -8.94 16.07 10.63
N THR A 338 -10.18 16.54 10.71
CA THR A 338 -11.37 15.68 10.60
C THR A 338 -11.70 15.34 9.15
N LEU A 339 -12.41 14.23 8.89
CA LEU A 339 -12.87 13.88 7.54
C LEU A 339 -13.74 15.01 6.96
N LYS A 340 -13.44 15.40 5.72
CA LYS A 340 -14.23 16.38 4.97
C LYS A 340 -14.99 15.76 3.82
N ASN A 341 -14.31 15.01 2.95
CA ASN A 341 -14.93 14.36 1.81
C ASN A 341 -14.30 12.99 1.55
N GLU A 342 -15.14 11.98 1.35
CA GLU A 342 -14.74 10.77 0.64
C GLU A 342 -14.48 11.09 -0.83
N MET A 343 -13.46 10.49 -1.40
CA MET A 343 -13.10 10.68 -2.80
C MET A 343 -12.83 9.33 -3.44
N LYS A 344 -12.99 9.24 -4.76
CA LYS A 344 -12.76 7.99 -5.51
C LYS A 344 -11.31 7.50 -5.34
N PRO A 345 -11.05 6.18 -5.35
CA PRO A 345 -9.70 5.64 -5.34
C PRO A 345 -8.84 6.20 -6.47
N LEU A 346 -7.55 6.42 -6.20
CA LEU A 346 -6.58 6.90 -7.18
C LEU A 346 -6.21 5.81 -8.19
N ILE A 347 -5.93 4.61 -7.67
CA ILE A 347 -5.59 3.41 -8.43
C ILE A 347 -6.11 2.16 -7.70
N VAL A 348 -6.48 1.14 -8.46
CA VAL A 348 -6.98 -0.15 -7.94
C VAL A 348 -6.21 -1.33 -8.54
N SER A 349 -6.11 -2.43 -7.80
CA SER A 349 -5.38 -3.65 -8.16
C SER A 349 -6.31 -4.85 -8.33
N ASN A 350 -7.56 -4.62 -8.73
CA ASN A 350 -8.55 -5.66 -8.93
C ASN A 350 -8.01 -6.84 -9.73
N THR A 351 -8.31 -8.04 -9.25
CA THR A 351 -7.81 -9.33 -9.75
C THR A 351 -6.32 -9.56 -9.61
N VAL A 352 -5.48 -8.52 -9.42
CA VAL A 352 -4.02 -8.64 -9.33
C VAL A 352 -3.60 -9.04 -7.93
N THR A 353 -3.98 -8.22 -6.94
CA THR A 353 -3.68 -8.46 -5.53
C THR A 353 -4.64 -7.67 -4.64
N ASP A 354 -4.81 -8.16 -3.43
CA ASP A 354 -5.61 -7.53 -2.39
C ASP A 354 -4.80 -6.61 -1.46
N GLU A 355 -3.49 -6.50 -1.69
CA GLU A 355 -2.58 -5.79 -0.81
C GLU A 355 -1.57 -4.94 -1.58
N ILE A 356 -1.74 -3.62 -1.46
CA ILE A 356 -0.84 -2.61 -2.00
C ILE A 356 -0.56 -1.62 -0.87
N GLU A 357 0.56 -1.78 -0.20
CA GLU A 357 0.88 -1.17 1.09
C GLU A 357 1.67 0.13 0.94
N ARG A 358 1.87 0.85 2.05
CA ARG A 358 2.80 1.99 2.14
C ARG A 358 2.62 3.02 1.00
N PRO A 359 1.41 3.57 0.80
CA PRO A 359 1.21 4.68 -0.12
C PRO A 359 2.19 5.79 0.22
N ASN A 360 2.79 6.33 -0.83
CA ASN A 360 3.70 7.45 -0.73
C ASN A 360 3.49 8.35 -1.93
N ILE A 361 3.18 9.62 -1.68
CA ILE A 361 2.82 10.55 -2.74
C ILE A 361 3.45 11.92 -2.53
N PHE A 362 4.06 12.45 -3.58
CA PHE A 362 4.60 13.80 -3.56
C PHE A 362 4.57 14.43 -4.95
N LYS A 363 4.74 15.75 -4.97
CA LYS A 363 4.83 16.52 -6.19
C LYS A 363 6.29 16.82 -6.52
N LYS A 364 6.71 16.52 -7.74
CA LYS A 364 8.04 16.86 -8.26
C LYS A 364 7.91 17.32 -9.71
N ASP A 365 8.57 18.43 -10.06
CA ASP A 365 8.58 19.01 -11.41
C ASP A 365 7.18 19.17 -12.04
N GLY A 366 6.21 19.59 -11.22
CA GLY A 366 4.83 19.79 -11.64
C GLY A 366 4.04 18.49 -11.88
N LYS A 367 4.60 17.33 -11.53
CA LYS A 367 3.95 16.01 -11.62
C LYS A 367 3.76 15.40 -10.23
N TRP A 368 2.75 14.55 -10.11
CA TRP A 368 2.45 13.79 -8.90
C TRP A 368 2.95 12.36 -9.08
N TYR A 369 3.77 11.91 -8.15
CA TYR A 369 4.32 10.56 -8.12
C TYR A 369 3.69 9.81 -6.95
N LEU A 370 3.09 8.65 -7.22
CA LEU A 370 2.45 7.77 -6.24
C LEU A 370 3.17 6.43 -6.24
N PHE A 371 3.61 5.96 -5.07
CA PHE A 371 4.27 4.68 -4.88
C PHE A 371 3.50 3.79 -3.90
N THR A 372 3.75 2.49 -3.99
CA THR A 372 3.22 1.48 -3.06
C THR A 372 4.17 0.28 -3.00
N SER A 373 4.34 -0.31 -1.83
CA SER A 373 5.04 -1.59 -1.65
C SER A 373 4.05 -2.75 -1.78
N THR A 374 4.45 -3.87 -2.38
CA THR A 374 3.57 -5.04 -2.52
C THR A 374 4.37 -6.35 -2.63
N ARG A 375 3.73 -7.47 -2.29
CA ARG A 375 4.33 -8.80 -2.26
C ARG A 375 3.78 -9.66 -3.38
N GLY A 376 4.68 -10.26 -4.15
CA GLY A 376 4.37 -11.26 -5.17
C GLY A 376 3.60 -12.46 -4.61
N SER A 377 3.87 -12.85 -3.36
CA SER A 377 3.13 -13.92 -2.65
C SER A 377 1.63 -13.68 -2.52
N LYS A 378 1.18 -12.42 -2.63
CA LYS A 378 -0.24 -12.04 -2.60
C LYS A 378 -0.79 -11.69 -3.99
N MET A 379 -0.02 -11.93 -5.05
CA MET A 379 -0.42 -11.66 -6.43
C MET A 379 -0.92 -12.90 -7.16
N THR A 380 -1.85 -12.68 -8.08
CA THR A 380 -2.40 -13.74 -8.94
C THR A 380 -1.82 -13.75 -10.36
N ILE A 381 -0.66 -13.13 -10.54
CA ILE A 381 0.04 -13.02 -11.83
C ILE A 381 0.97 -14.22 -12.00
N ASP A 382 0.90 -14.88 -13.15
CA ASP A 382 1.79 -16.00 -13.43
C ASP A 382 3.22 -15.54 -13.71
N GLY A 383 4.19 -16.23 -13.12
CA GLY A 383 5.61 -15.89 -13.22
C GLY A 383 6.09 -14.89 -12.16
N ILE A 384 5.19 -14.41 -11.29
CA ILE A 384 5.55 -13.75 -10.03
C ILE A 384 5.43 -14.78 -8.90
N ASP A 385 6.47 -14.91 -8.07
CA ASP A 385 6.55 -15.90 -6.99
C ASP A 385 6.47 -15.28 -5.58
N ASP A 386 6.61 -16.13 -4.55
CA ASP A 386 6.41 -15.74 -3.16
C ASP A 386 7.56 -14.92 -2.56
N LYS A 387 8.73 -14.88 -3.22
CA LYS A 387 9.89 -14.09 -2.80
C LYS A 387 9.89 -12.71 -3.43
N ASP A 388 9.30 -12.59 -4.61
CA ASP A 388 9.18 -11.32 -5.31
C ASP A 388 8.52 -10.25 -4.44
N ILE A 389 9.22 -9.13 -4.27
CA ILE A 389 8.76 -7.94 -3.55
C ILE A 389 9.01 -6.74 -4.43
N TYR A 390 8.03 -5.85 -4.50
CA TYR A 390 8.07 -4.69 -5.39
C TYR A 390 7.82 -3.39 -4.63
N MET A 391 8.46 -2.33 -5.10
CA MET A 391 7.89 -0.99 -5.02
C MET A 391 7.36 -0.64 -6.40
N LEU A 392 6.06 -0.42 -6.50
CA LEU A 392 5.40 0.06 -7.72
C LEU A 392 5.27 1.58 -7.66
N GLY A 393 5.19 2.22 -8.82
CA GLY A 393 5.09 3.67 -8.94
C GLY A 393 4.34 4.14 -10.18
N TYR A 394 3.66 5.27 -10.01
CA TYR A 394 2.75 5.84 -10.99
C TYR A 394 2.89 7.36 -11.03
N VAL A 395 2.60 7.96 -12.18
CA VAL A 395 2.71 9.42 -12.38
C VAL A 395 1.44 10.02 -12.97
N ALA A 396 1.08 11.21 -12.48
CA ALA A 396 -0.04 12.01 -12.96
C ALA A 396 0.33 13.50 -13.07
N ASN A 397 -0.49 14.27 -13.80
CA ASN A 397 -0.35 15.73 -13.83
C ASN A 397 -1.15 16.42 -12.70
N SER A 398 -1.98 15.67 -11.98
CA SER A 398 -2.85 16.15 -10.89
C SER A 398 -2.85 15.13 -9.75
N LEU A 399 -3.03 15.59 -8.51
CA LEU A 399 -3.09 14.76 -7.31
C LEU A 399 -4.10 13.61 -7.45
N THR A 400 -5.27 13.91 -8.03
CA THR A 400 -6.39 12.97 -8.21
C THR A 400 -6.34 12.19 -9.52
N GLY A 401 -5.18 12.15 -10.19
CA GLY A 401 -4.96 11.35 -11.40
C GLY A 401 -5.47 12.00 -12.70
N PRO A 402 -5.65 11.20 -13.77
CA PRO A 402 -5.39 9.76 -13.82
C PRO A 402 -3.89 9.45 -13.74
N TYR A 403 -3.56 8.37 -13.03
CA TYR A 403 -2.21 7.86 -12.87
C TYR A 403 -1.85 6.90 -14.01
N LYS A 404 -0.60 6.99 -14.47
CA LYS A 404 -0.03 6.06 -15.46
C LYS A 404 1.20 5.38 -14.87
N PRO A 405 1.47 4.11 -15.21
CA PRO A 405 2.61 3.39 -14.64
C PRO A 405 3.95 4.03 -15.02
N LEU A 406 4.84 4.19 -14.04
CA LEU A 406 6.25 4.50 -14.29
C LEU A 406 6.91 3.32 -15.00
N ASN A 407 7.95 3.58 -15.78
CA ASN A 407 8.70 2.53 -16.50
C ASN A 407 7.82 1.60 -17.35
N LYS A 408 6.68 2.14 -17.82
CA LYS A 408 5.63 1.48 -18.63
C LYS A 408 4.79 0.43 -17.89
N THR A 409 5.30 -0.21 -16.84
CA THR A 409 4.64 -1.32 -16.14
C THR A 409 4.28 -1.03 -14.70
N GLY A 410 4.87 0.03 -14.14
CA GLY A 410 4.73 0.41 -12.74
C GLY A 410 5.93 0.01 -11.89
N ILE A 411 6.83 -0.86 -12.37
CA ILE A 411 8.01 -1.26 -11.58
C ILE A 411 8.88 -0.05 -11.26
N VAL A 412 9.28 0.07 -10.00
CA VAL A 412 10.32 1.03 -9.57
C VAL A 412 11.45 0.27 -8.89
N LEU A 413 11.11 -0.64 -7.97
CA LEU A 413 12.05 -1.54 -7.31
C LEU A 413 11.52 -2.98 -7.33
N HIS A 414 12.44 -3.93 -7.37
CA HIS A 414 12.24 -5.37 -7.23
C HIS A 414 13.38 -5.95 -6.38
N GLN A 415 13.02 -6.87 -5.48
CA GLN A 415 13.94 -7.75 -4.78
C GLN A 415 13.28 -9.11 -4.60
N ASP A 416 14.08 -10.17 -4.53
CA ASP A 416 13.65 -11.56 -4.43
C ASP A 416 14.50 -12.36 -3.43
N LEU A 417 15.14 -11.67 -2.48
CA LEU A 417 16.01 -12.29 -1.48
C LEU A 417 15.22 -13.32 -0.66
N ASN A 418 15.94 -14.34 -0.20
CA ASN A 418 15.38 -15.31 0.73
C ASN A 418 14.88 -14.56 1.99
N PRO A 419 13.67 -14.83 2.51
CA PRO A 419 13.20 -14.23 3.76
C PRO A 419 14.13 -14.45 4.97
N TYR A 420 15.02 -15.45 4.92
CA TYR A 420 16.09 -15.72 5.89
C TYR A 420 17.45 -15.12 5.51
N ASP A 421 17.48 -14.14 4.61
CA ASP A 421 18.67 -13.33 4.35
C ASP A 421 18.67 -12.13 5.31
N ILE A 422 19.81 -11.88 5.99
CA ILE A 422 19.92 -10.73 6.92
C ILE A 422 19.72 -9.42 6.16
N THR A 423 20.11 -9.36 4.89
CA THR A 423 19.96 -8.18 4.03
C THR A 423 18.59 -8.08 3.35
N TRP A 424 17.64 -8.97 3.66
CA TRP A 424 16.27 -8.88 3.17
C TRP A 424 15.64 -7.55 3.59
N THR A 425 14.96 -6.87 2.65
CA THR A 425 14.38 -5.53 2.87
C THR A 425 12.90 -5.46 2.48
N TYR A 426 12.14 -4.62 3.18
CA TYR A 426 10.74 -4.37 2.87
C TYR A 426 10.28 -2.97 3.27
N ALA A 427 9.07 -2.63 2.85
CA ALA A 427 8.42 -1.36 3.13
C ALA A 427 9.23 -0.17 2.58
N HIS A 428 9.67 -0.30 1.33
CA HIS A 428 10.42 0.71 0.60
C HIS A 428 9.63 2.01 0.49
N TYR A 429 10.28 3.14 0.76
CA TYR A 429 9.65 4.45 0.82
C TYR A 429 10.54 5.52 0.19
N ALA A 430 10.03 6.22 -0.82
CA ALA A 430 10.71 7.29 -1.53
C ALA A 430 10.56 8.67 -0.86
N ILE A 431 11.67 9.25 -0.42
CA ILE A 431 11.70 10.57 0.21
C ILE A 431 12.20 11.60 -0.83
N PRO A 432 11.35 12.57 -1.25
CA PRO A 432 11.77 13.61 -2.17
C PRO A 432 12.85 14.50 -1.54
N GLN A 433 13.83 14.89 -2.37
CA GLN A 433 14.95 15.71 -1.97
C GLN A 433 14.81 17.09 -2.62
N PRO A 434 14.99 18.19 -1.88
CA PRO A 434 14.96 19.54 -2.44
C PRO A 434 15.94 19.68 -3.61
N GLU A 435 15.50 20.35 -4.68
CA GLU A 435 16.32 20.71 -5.86
C GLU A 435 17.06 19.55 -6.54
N SER A 436 16.57 18.32 -6.38
CA SER A 436 17.21 17.11 -6.92
C SER A 436 16.26 16.31 -7.81
N ASP A 437 16.82 15.64 -8.82
CA ASP A 437 16.11 14.62 -9.60
C ASP A 437 16.05 13.25 -8.89
N ASN A 438 16.68 13.14 -7.72
CA ASN A 438 16.80 11.88 -6.99
C ASN A 438 15.93 11.91 -5.73
N VAL A 439 15.36 10.75 -5.43
CA VAL A 439 14.76 10.45 -4.13
C VAL A 439 15.68 9.56 -3.34
N VAL A 440 15.60 9.64 -2.01
CA VAL A 440 16.21 8.65 -1.12
C VAL A 440 15.19 7.56 -0.86
N ILE A 441 15.56 6.31 -1.08
CA ILE A 441 14.78 5.14 -0.72
C ILE A 441 15.20 4.67 0.65
N THR A 442 14.26 4.68 1.59
CA THR A 442 14.39 4.00 2.88
C THR A 442 13.61 2.70 2.87
N SER A 443 14.00 1.78 3.75
CA SER A 443 13.31 0.51 4.02
C SER A 443 13.77 0.01 5.38
N TYR A 444 13.11 -1.01 5.93
CA TYR A 444 13.73 -1.80 6.98
C TYR A 444 14.47 -2.99 6.39
N MET A 445 15.44 -3.50 7.13
CA MET A 445 16.26 -4.66 6.81
C MET A 445 16.12 -5.72 7.90
N THR A 446 16.29 -6.99 7.50
CA THR A 446 16.11 -8.19 8.33
C THR A 446 14.64 -8.41 8.72
N ASN A 447 14.12 -9.59 8.42
CA ASN A 447 12.73 -9.94 8.71
C ASN A 447 12.49 -10.08 10.23
N ARG A 448 11.29 -9.68 10.68
CA ARG A 448 10.94 -9.58 12.11
C ARG A 448 10.96 -10.95 12.79
N GLY A 449 11.59 -11.03 13.96
CA GLY A 449 11.61 -12.23 14.81
C GLY A 449 12.41 -13.42 14.26
N TYR A 450 13.11 -13.27 13.13
CA TYR A 450 13.77 -14.40 12.47
C TYR A 450 15.11 -14.76 13.10
N PHE A 451 15.85 -13.77 13.60
CA PHE A 451 17.19 -13.97 14.14
C PHE A 451 17.30 -13.54 15.59
N LYS A 452 18.10 -14.29 16.34
CA LYS A 452 18.35 -14.01 17.75
C LYS A 452 19.13 -12.70 17.92
N ASP A 453 20.17 -12.50 17.12
CA ASP A 453 21.13 -11.41 17.31
C ASP A 453 21.02 -10.30 16.23
N HIS A 454 20.27 -10.55 15.15
CA HIS A 454 19.93 -9.55 14.12
C HIS A 454 18.45 -9.18 14.23
N LYS A 455 18.17 -7.90 14.49
CA LYS A 455 16.82 -7.36 14.60
C LYS A 455 16.41 -6.70 13.29
N SER A 456 15.10 -6.58 13.08
CA SER A 456 14.63 -5.62 12.09
C SER A 456 15.20 -4.24 12.45
N THR A 457 15.87 -3.62 11.48
CA THR A 457 16.65 -2.40 11.65
C THR A 457 16.45 -1.50 10.44
N PHE A 458 16.94 -0.26 10.48
CA PHE A 458 16.96 0.58 9.29
C PHE A 458 17.89 -0.02 8.24
N ALA A 459 17.43 -0.18 7.01
CA ALA A 459 18.29 -0.57 5.91
C ALA A 459 19.25 0.59 5.54
N PRO A 460 20.43 0.29 4.98
CA PRO A 460 21.20 1.27 4.22
C PRO A 460 20.29 1.89 3.16
N SER A 461 20.13 3.21 3.20
CA SER A 461 19.30 3.90 2.21
C SER A 461 20.05 4.02 0.89
N PHE A 462 19.35 4.27 -0.21
CA PHE A 462 20.00 4.43 -1.52
C PHE A 462 19.20 5.38 -2.40
N SER A 463 19.77 5.82 -3.52
CA SER A 463 19.11 6.82 -4.38
C SER A 463 18.45 6.20 -5.61
N VAL A 464 17.26 6.72 -5.94
CA VAL A 464 16.58 6.44 -7.21
C VAL A 464 16.40 7.76 -7.95
N ASN A 465 16.84 7.81 -9.20
CA ASN A 465 16.56 8.93 -10.08
C ASN A 465 15.11 8.86 -10.56
N ILE A 466 14.44 10.02 -10.64
CA ILE A 466 13.09 10.17 -11.18
C ILE A 466 13.10 11.28 -12.22
N LYS A 467 12.76 10.93 -13.48
CA LYS A 467 12.66 11.90 -14.57
C LYS A 467 11.48 11.61 -15.47
N GLY A 468 10.45 12.47 -15.39
CA GLY A 468 9.22 12.28 -16.14
C GLY A 468 8.57 10.93 -15.78
N PRO A 469 8.29 10.04 -16.75
CA PRO A 469 7.68 8.74 -16.49
C PRO A 469 8.69 7.61 -16.20
N ASN A 470 9.98 7.91 -16.02
CA ASN A 470 11.02 6.89 -15.82
C ASN A 470 11.69 7.05 -14.46
N THR A 471 12.10 5.92 -13.89
CA THR A 471 12.98 5.86 -12.72
C THR A 471 14.15 4.91 -12.97
N ALA A 472 15.23 5.09 -12.22
CA ALA A 472 16.33 4.14 -12.19
C ALA A 472 17.06 4.22 -10.84
N VAL A 473 17.36 3.07 -10.25
CA VAL A 473 18.33 2.95 -9.15
C VAL A 473 19.66 3.54 -9.61
N ILE A 474 20.26 4.38 -8.77
CA ILE A 474 21.56 4.98 -9.05
C ILE A 474 22.64 4.01 -8.58
N GLU A 475 23.55 3.66 -9.49
CA GLU A 475 24.72 2.82 -9.21
C GLU A 475 25.56 3.43 -8.09
N ASP A 476 26.09 2.58 -7.20
CA ASP A 476 26.96 2.98 -6.08
C ASP A 476 26.38 4.08 -5.16
N SER A 477 25.05 4.12 -5.02
CA SER A 477 24.36 5.15 -4.22
C SER A 477 23.94 4.71 -2.82
N ILE A 478 24.45 3.57 -2.33
CA ILE A 478 24.18 3.09 -0.96
C ILE A 478 24.73 4.11 0.05
N GLN A 479 23.91 4.45 1.03
CA GLN A 479 24.16 5.41 2.10
C GLN A 479 24.12 4.70 3.46
N GLU A 480 24.32 5.45 4.54
CA GLU A 480 24.21 4.92 5.91
C GLU A 480 22.82 4.34 6.21
N GLN A 481 22.76 3.44 7.20
CA GLN A 481 21.50 2.85 7.67
C GLN A 481 20.53 3.94 8.20
N GLY A 482 19.36 4.02 7.56
CA GLY A 482 18.33 5.00 7.91
C GLY A 482 18.63 6.43 7.47
N GLN A 483 19.53 6.65 6.53
CA GLN A 483 19.79 7.99 6.00
C GLN A 483 18.56 8.53 5.24
N LEU A 484 18.12 9.75 5.58
CA LEU A 484 16.87 10.32 5.03
C LEU A 484 17.09 11.32 3.90
N THR A 485 18.27 11.93 3.87
CA THR A 485 18.62 12.99 2.93
C THR A 485 19.90 12.63 2.21
N ASN A 486 20.06 13.06 0.96
CA ASN A 486 21.32 12.86 0.26
C ASN A 486 22.46 13.53 1.07
N ASN A 487 23.62 12.87 1.11
CA ASN A 487 24.83 13.52 1.62
C ASN A 487 25.14 14.73 0.74
N GLN A 488 25.30 15.91 1.34
CA GLN A 488 25.76 17.11 0.66
C GLN A 488 27.24 17.02 0.30
#